data_AF-A0A9E5BV57-F1
#
_entry.id   AF-A0A9E5BV57-F1
#
_cell.length_a   1.000
_cell.length_b   1.000
_cell.length_c   1.000
_cell.angle_alpha   90.00
_cell.angle_beta   90.00
_cell.angle_gamma   90.00
#
_symmetry.space_group_name_H-M   'P 1'
#
loop_
_entity.id
_entity.type
_entity.pdbx_description
1 polymer ?
#
loop_
_entity_poly.entity_id
_entity_poly.type
_entity_poly.pdbx_seq_one_letter_code
_entity_poly.pdbx_strand_id
1 'polypeptide(L)'
;MNATASEPSYADFDDYRHNQRIVVILRWYLLVGWAVVNHWAAPWNQSLLYVDLIALALVVLNARLHLKLRRGEPVGRATAVVMSLFDVIAITAGIAITNRFTNSFFILYYPALAGLALVTASRSVSLLFVTIVAGAYASISIFMTPGLVMANGDDRRLVARIFVMYILVFLANLIIRAERTKRAEAVEAERARASENLELVTAS
;
A
#
# COMPACT_ATOMS: atom_id res chain seq x y z
N MET A 1 19.42 35.78 -8.00
CA MET A 1 19.26 34.46 -7.33
C MET A 1 17.77 34.22 -7.19
N ASN A 2 17.20 33.33 -8.01
CA ASN A 2 15.77 33.01 -8.01
C ASN A 2 15.41 32.29 -6.70
N ALA A 3 14.53 32.90 -5.91
CA ALA A 3 13.86 32.24 -4.81
C ALA A 3 12.93 31.19 -5.43
N THR A 4 13.32 29.92 -5.36
CA THR A 4 12.36 28.82 -5.54
C THR A 4 11.31 29.00 -4.47
N ALA A 5 10.10 29.41 -4.85
CA ALA A 5 8.96 29.48 -3.97
C ALA A 5 8.78 28.07 -3.37
N SER A 6 9.24 27.89 -2.13
CA SER A 6 9.06 26.64 -1.40
C SER A 6 7.56 26.39 -1.35
N GLU A 7 7.11 25.24 -1.85
CA GLU A 7 5.71 24.83 -1.77
C GLU A 7 5.21 25.07 -0.35
N PRO A 8 4.10 25.80 -0.18
CA PRO A 8 3.67 26.18 1.14
C PRO A 8 3.29 24.92 1.93
N SER A 9 3.78 24.84 3.16
CA SER A 9 3.73 23.64 4.02
C SER A 9 2.35 23.00 4.15
N TYR A 10 1.25 23.75 3.94
CA TYR A 10 -0.12 23.22 3.99
C TYR A 10 -0.45 22.25 2.84
N ALA A 11 0.16 22.41 1.65
CA ALA A 11 -0.08 21.54 0.49
C ALA A 11 0.43 20.11 0.74
N ASP A 12 1.57 19.98 1.42
CA ASP A 12 2.13 18.68 1.82
C ASP A 12 1.25 18.01 2.90
N PHE A 13 0.71 18.78 3.85
CA PHE A 13 -0.17 18.26 4.90
C PHE A 13 -1.50 17.70 4.38
N ASP A 14 -2.15 18.37 3.43
CA ASP A 14 -3.42 17.91 2.86
C ASP A 14 -3.24 16.66 1.98
N ASP A 15 -2.13 16.59 1.23
CA ASP A 15 -1.74 15.41 0.48
C ASP A 15 -1.53 14.18 1.39
N TYR A 16 -0.90 14.36 2.56
CA TYR A 16 -0.73 13.27 3.51
C TYR A 16 -2.05 12.77 4.11
N ARG A 17 -2.95 13.68 4.50
CA ARG A 17 -4.25 13.30 5.07
C ARG A 17 -5.10 12.56 4.04
N HIS A 18 -5.07 13.01 2.78
CA HIS A 18 -5.77 12.35 1.68
C HIS A 18 -5.23 10.94 1.45
N ASN A 19 -3.92 10.78 1.33
CA ASN A 19 -3.27 9.48 1.11
C ASN A 19 -3.53 8.50 2.27
N GLN A 20 -3.55 8.98 3.52
CA GLN A 20 -3.85 8.15 4.69
C GLN A 20 -5.29 7.62 4.70
N ARG A 21 -6.25 8.45 4.29
CA ARG A 21 -7.65 8.03 4.19
C ARG A 21 -7.83 6.92 3.14
N ILE A 22 -7.19 7.07 1.98
CA ILE A 22 -7.19 6.03 0.93
C ILE A 22 -6.62 4.72 1.48
N VAL A 23 -5.51 4.78 2.21
CA VAL A 23 -4.84 3.57 2.76
C VAL A 23 -5.71 2.85 3.78
N VAL A 24 -6.40 3.58 4.67
CA VAL A 24 -7.33 2.97 5.63
C VAL A 24 -8.51 2.28 4.93
N ILE A 25 -9.04 2.91 3.87
CA ILE A 25 -10.10 2.31 3.05
C ILE A 25 -9.59 1.04 2.37
N LEU A 26 -8.42 1.12 1.73
CA LEU A 26 -7.77 -0.01 1.08
C LEU A 26 -7.55 -1.18 2.04
N ARG A 27 -7.18 -0.90 3.29
CA ARG A 27 -7.04 -1.94 4.33
C ARG A 27 -8.34 -2.63 4.68
N TRP A 28 -9.46 -1.91 4.73
CA TRP A 28 -10.74 -2.58 4.96
C TRP A 28 -11.05 -3.57 3.84
N TYR A 29 -10.78 -3.21 2.58
CA TYR A 29 -10.90 -4.15 1.45
C TYR A 29 -9.91 -5.31 1.55
N LEU A 30 -8.68 -5.05 1.98
CA LEU A 30 -7.68 -6.09 2.20
C LEU A 30 -8.15 -7.08 3.28
N LEU A 31 -8.70 -6.60 4.39
CA LEU A 31 -9.21 -7.43 5.48
C LEU A 31 -10.46 -8.23 5.06
N VAL A 32 -11.33 -7.66 4.23
CA VAL A 32 -12.44 -8.41 3.62
C VAL A 32 -11.90 -9.49 2.69
N GLY A 33 -10.93 -9.16 1.83
CA GLY A 33 -10.26 -10.12 0.97
C GLY A 33 -9.57 -11.23 1.76
N TRP A 34 -8.95 -10.89 2.89
CA TRP A 34 -8.38 -11.85 3.83
C TRP A 34 -9.43 -12.83 4.35
N ALA A 35 -10.55 -12.31 4.87
CA ALA A 35 -11.63 -13.16 5.38
C ALA A 35 -12.19 -14.09 4.30
N VAL A 36 -12.41 -13.58 3.08
CA VAL A 36 -12.88 -14.38 1.95
C VAL A 36 -11.86 -15.48 1.61
N VAL A 37 -10.59 -15.14 1.42
CA VAL A 37 -9.57 -16.13 1.05
C VAL A 37 -9.38 -17.18 2.14
N ASN A 38 -9.48 -16.80 3.42
CA ASN A 38 -9.28 -17.71 4.55
C ASN A 38 -10.47 -18.64 4.80
N HIS A 39 -11.71 -18.18 4.57
CA HIS A 39 -12.94 -18.89 4.97
C HIS A 39 -13.78 -19.43 3.81
N TRP A 40 -13.50 -19.04 2.57
CA TRP A 40 -14.30 -19.50 1.42
C TRP A 40 -14.15 -21.01 1.20
N ALA A 41 -15.22 -21.75 1.51
CA ALA A 41 -15.28 -23.22 1.42
C ALA A 41 -14.17 -23.94 2.23
N ALA A 42 -13.65 -23.29 3.27
CA ALA A 42 -12.55 -23.83 4.07
C ALA A 42 -13.08 -24.78 5.16
N PRO A 43 -12.56 -26.01 5.29
CA PRO A 43 -12.83 -26.84 6.45
C PRO A 43 -12.12 -26.25 7.68
N TRP A 44 -12.69 -26.49 8.86
CA TRP A 44 -12.11 -26.04 10.12
C TRP A 44 -10.70 -26.60 10.32
N ASN A 45 -9.75 -25.70 10.61
CA ASN A 45 -8.34 -26.02 10.82
C ASN A 45 -7.72 -25.05 11.84
N GLN A 46 -6.95 -25.58 12.79
CA GLN A 46 -6.25 -24.78 13.81
C GLN A 46 -5.30 -23.74 13.21
N SER A 47 -4.70 -24.00 12.04
CA SER A 47 -3.88 -23.01 11.33
C SER A 47 -4.69 -21.76 10.94
N LEU A 48 -5.98 -21.92 10.58
CA LEU A 48 -6.85 -20.79 10.21
C LEU A 48 -7.12 -19.88 11.42
N LEU A 49 -7.21 -20.46 12.63
CA LEU A 49 -7.37 -19.69 13.86
C LEU A 49 -6.20 -18.73 14.09
N TYR A 50 -4.95 -19.19 13.92
CA TYR A 50 -3.78 -18.31 14.08
C TYR A 50 -3.78 -17.17 13.05
N VAL A 51 -4.20 -17.47 11.82
CA VAL A 51 -4.34 -16.47 10.75
C VAL A 51 -5.44 -15.47 11.06
N ASP A 52 -6.57 -15.91 11.64
CA ASP A 52 -7.65 -15.02 12.07
C ASP A 52 -7.26 -14.14 13.26
N LEU A 53 -6.44 -14.64 14.19
CA LEU A 53 -5.91 -13.82 15.29
C LEU A 53 -5.02 -12.68 14.78
N ILE A 54 -4.22 -12.94 13.74
CA ILE A 54 -3.43 -11.91 13.06
C ILE A 54 -4.38 -10.90 12.39
N ALA A 55 -5.41 -11.37 11.68
CA ALA A 55 -6.40 -10.51 11.05
C ALA A 55 -7.14 -9.63 12.07
N LEU A 56 -7.51 -10.20 13.23
CA LEU A 56 -8.16 -9.47 14.32
C LEU A 56 -7.27 -8.34 14.84
N ALA A 57 -5.97 -8.59 15.01
CA ALA A 57 -5.03 -7.55 15.39
C ALA A 57 -5.00 -6.41 14.34
N LEU A 58 -4.96 -6.75 13.05
CA LEU A 58 -5.01 -5.76 11.97
C LEU A 58 -6.34 -4.99 11.94
N VAL A 59 -7.47 -5.65 12.18
CA VAL A 59 -8.80 -5.01 12.28
C VAL A 59 -8.79 -3.98 13.40
N VAL A 60 -8.32 -4.33 14.60
CA VAL A 60 -8.26 -3.42 15.75
C VAL A 60 -7.35 -2.22 15.45
N LEU A 61 -6.17 -2.46 14.88
CA LEU A 61 -5.22 -1.40 14.51
C LEU A 61 -5.82 -0.46 13.45
N ASN A 62 -6.45 -1.01 12.41
CA ASN A 62 -7.05 -0.22 11.35
C ASN A 62 -8.30 0.54 11.82
N ALA A 63 -9.12 -0.06 12.69
CA ALA A 63 -10.27 0.59 13.31
C ALA A 63 -9.84 1.78 14.17
N ARG A 64 -8.80 1.61 14.99
CA ARG A 64 -8.22 2.71 15.77
C ARG A 64 -7.75 3.85 14.87
N LEU A 65 -7.05 3.53 13.78
CA LEU A 65 -6.57 4.54 12.83
C LEU A 65 -7.72 5.24 12.10
N HIS A 66 -8.76 4.50 11.70
CA HIS A 66 -9.95 5.04 11.07
C HIS A 66 -10.68 6.01 12.01
N LEU A 67 -10.87 5.64 13.29
CA LEU A 67 -11.46 6.53 14.29
C LEU A 67 -10.62 7.79 14.50
N LYS A 68 -9.30 7.64 14.57
CA LYS A 68 -8.37 8.77 14.69
C LYS A 68 -8.51 9.76 13.53
N LEU A 69 -8.54 9.26 12.29
CA LEU A 69 -8.76 10.09 11.10
C LEU A 69 -10.14 10.75 11.07
N ARG A 70 -11.19 10.05 11.52
CA ARG A 70 -12.56 10.61 11.64
C ARG A 70 -12.65 11.75 12.64
N ARG A 71 -11.85 11.71 13.70
CA ARG A 71 -11.74 12.79 14.70
C ARG A 71 -10.89 13.97 14.22
N GLY A 72 -10.32 13.89 13.02
CA GLY A 72 -9.45 14.93 12.48
C GLY A 72 -8.07 15.00 13.13
N GLU A 73 -7.69 14.01 13.95
CA GLU A 73 -6.40 13.97 14.61
C GLU A 73 -5.27 13.73 13.60
N PRO A 74 -4.11 14.39 13.75
CA PRO A 74 -2.99 14.18 12.85
C PRO A 74 -2.42 12.77 13.02
N VAL A 75 -2.18 12.11 11.89
CA VAL A 75 -1.46 10.84 11.81
C VAL A 75 -0.13 11.10 11.12
N GLY A 76 0.97 10.67 11.74
CA GLY A 76 2.29 10.81 11.14
C GLY A 76 2.48 9.85 9.99
N ARG A 77 3.27 10.25 8.98
CA ARG A 77 3.69 9.39 7.86
C ARG A 77 4.34 8.09 8.34
N ALA A 78 5.18 8.16 9.39
CA ALA A 78 5.81 6.99 9.99
C ALA A 78 4.79 5.94 10.44
N THR A 79 3.68 6.36 11.07
CA THR A 79 2.62 5.44 11.50
C THR A 79 1.97 4.74 10.31
N ALA A 80 1.70 5.45 9.22
CA ALA A 80 1.12 4.85 8.02
C ALA A 80 2.06 3.84 7.36
N VAL A 81 3.37 4.14 7.31
CA VAL A 81 4.39 3.22 6.76
C VAL A 81 4.48 1.97 7.61
N VAL A 82 4.63 2.12 8.93
CA VAL A 82 4.71 1.01 9.88
C VAL A 82 3.50 0.09 9.74
N MET A 83 2.30 0.65 9.69
CA MET A 83 1.10 -0.16 9.54
C MET A 83 1.06 -0.91 8.20
N SER A 84 1.57 -0.30 7.12
CA SER A 84 1.58 -0.93 5.79
C SER A 84 2.60 -2.08 5.74
N LEU A 85 3.69 -1.92 6.49
CA LEU A 85 4.66 -2.98 6.70
C LEU A 85 4.05 -4.12 7.51
N PHE A 86 3.25 -3.82 8.54
CA PHE A 86 2.50 -4.82 9.31
C PHE A 86 1.55 -5.63 8.43
N ASP A 87 0.83 -5.01 7.48
CA ASP A 87 -0.04 -5.73 6.54
C ASP A 87 0.77 -6.77 5.73
N VAL A 88 1.91 -6.35 5.19
CA VAL A 88 2.80 -7.23 4.40
C VAL A 88 3.36 -8.37 5.24
N ILE A 89 3.79 -8.08 6.47
CA ILE A 89 4.30 -9.10 7.41
C ILE A 89 3.19 -10.09 7.75
N ALA A 90 1.99 -9.60 8.04
CA ALA A 90 0.84 -10.43 8.34
C ALA A 90 0.47 -11.35 7.18
N ILE A 91 0.44 -10.83 5.94
CA ILE A 91 0.19 -11.64 4.74
C ILE A 91 1.27 -12.72 4.60
N THR A 92 2.53 -12.34 4.80
CA THR A 92 3.67 -13.28 4.73
C THR A 92 3.54 -14.39 5.77
N ALA A 93 3.17 -14.04 7.01
CA ALA A 93 2.90 -15.00 8.07
C ALA A 93 1.71 -15.91 7.72
N GLY A 94 0.61 -15.35 7.19
CA GLY A 94 -0.55 -16.10 6.74
C GLY A 94 -0.21 -17.13 5.68
N ILE A 95 0.63 -16.77 4.70
CA ILE A 95 1.15 -17.70 3.70
C ILE A 95 1.99 -18.80 4.36
N ALA A 96 2.90 -18.44 5.27
CA ALA A 96 3.79 -19.41 5.92
C ALA A 96 3.07 -20.43 6.81
N ILE A 97 1.98 -20.02 7.47
CA ILE A 97 1.16 -20.83 8.38
C ILE A 97 0.20 -21.77 7.63
N THR A 98 -0.27 -21.36 6.45
CA THR A 98 -1.27 -22.11 5.66
C THR A 98 -0.62 -22.98 4.59
N ASN A 99 -1.39 -23.43 3.58
CA ASN A 99 -0.94 -24.25 2.44
C ASN A 99 0.11 -23.57 1.51
N ARG A 100 0.69 -22.44 1.91
CA ARG A 100 1.85 -21.76 1.29
C ARG A 100 1.65 -21.49 -0.20
N PHE A 101 2.38 -22.19 -1.07
CA PHE A 101 2.43 -21.88 -2.50
C PHE A 101 1.10 -22.16 -3.23
N THR A 102 0.35 -23.17 -2.77
CA THR A 102 -0.97 -23.50 -3.34
C THR A 102 -2.09 -22.60 -2.81
N ASN A 103 -1.81 -21.80 -1.77
CA ASN A 103 -2.79 -20.90 -1.18
C ASN A 103 -2.94 -19.62 -2.01
N SER A 104 -4.18 -19.19 -2.25
CA SER A 104 -4.56 -17.92 -2.88
C SER A 104 -4.20 -16.66 -2.06
N PHE A 105 -3.71 -16.81 -0.82
CA PHE A 105 -3.32 -15.69 0.06
C PHE A 105 -2.31 -14.71 -0.54
N PHE A 106 -1.47 -15.16 -1.49
CA PHE A 106 -0.50 -14.28 -2.18
C PHE A 106 -1.19 -13.10 -2.90
N ILE A 107 -2.46 -13.23 -3.28
CA ILE A 107 -3.22 -12.17 -3.96
C ILE A 107 -3.31 -10.92 -3.08
N LEU A 108 -3.28 -11.06 -1.76
CA LEU A 108 -3.36 -9.94 -0.82
C LEU A 108 -2.09 -9.08 -0.83
N TYR A 109 -0.95 -9.58 -1.31
CA TYR A 109 0.24 -8.75 -1.50
C TYR A 109 0.00 -7.61 -2.48
N TYR A 110 -0.86 -7.81 -3.48
CA TYR A 110 -1.12 -6.85 -4.53
C TYR A 110 -1.68 -5.51 -4.02
N PRO A 111 -2.83 -5.48 -3.32
CA PRO A 111 -3.32 -4.24 -2.70
C PRO A 111 -2.40 -3.76 -1.57
N ALA A 112 -1.76 -4.65 -0.80
CA ALA A 112 -0.87 -4.23 0.30
C ALA A 112 0.35 -3.45 -0.21
N LEU A 113 0.99 -3.93 -1.27
CA LEU A 113 2.15 -3.29 -1.89
C LEU A 113 1.76 -1.99 -2.60
N ALA A 114 0.58 -1.93 -3.21
CA ALA A 114 0.04 -0.69 -3.77
C ALA A 114 -0.18 0.37 -2.67
N GLY A 115 -0.76 -0.03 -1.53
CA GLY A 115 -0.93 0.84 -0.35
C GLY A 115 0.42 1.32 0.20
N LEU A 116 1.41 0.43 0.31
CA LEU A 116 2.75 0.79 0.75
C LEU A 116 3.43 1.79 -0.21
N ALA A 117 3.27 1.60 -1.53
CA ALA A 117 3.78 2.53 -2.52
C ALA A 117 3.13 3.92 -2.38
N LEU A 118 1.81 3.97 -2.12
CA LEU A 118 1.07 5.21 -1.89
C LEU A 118 1.56 5.97 -0.65
N VAL A 119 1.78 5.26 0.46
CA VAL A 119 2.24 5.89 1.71
C VAL A 119 3.69 6.35 1.64
N THR A 120 4.55 5.53 1.02
CA THR A 120 5.98 5.87 0.93
C THR A 120 6.22 6.99 -0.06
N ALA A 121 5.41 7.08 -1.13
CA ALA A 121 5.46 8.13 -2.15
C ALA A 121 6.88 8.41 -2.70
N SER A 122 7.73 7.38 -2.65
CA SER A 122 9.13 7.37 -3.06
C SER A 122 9.40 6.10 -3.85
N ARG A 123 9.84 6.28 -5.10
CA ARG A 123 10.11 5.18 -6.03
C ARG A 123 11.19 4.24 -5.50
N SER A 124 12.30 4.78 -4.99
CA SER A 124 13.41 3.95 -4.52
C SER A 124 13.02 3.12 -3.29
N VAL A 125 12.28 3.73 -2.35
CA VAL A 125 11.84 3.06 -1.12
C VAL A 125 10.81 1.97 -1.43
N SER A 126 9.83 2.26 -2.27
CA SER A 126 8.83 1.26 -2.68
C SER A 126 9.43 0.12 -3.48
N LEU A 127 10.41 0.39 -4.35
CA LEU A 127 11.17 -0.65 -5.07
C LEU A 127 12.02 -1.52 -4.13
N LEU A 128 12.63 -0.94 -3.11
CA LEU A 128 13.34 -1.68 -2.08
C LEU A 128 12.37 -2.62 -1.34
N PHE A 129 11.22 -2.10 -0.91
CA PHE A 129 10.23 -2.91 -0.18
C PHE A 129 9.68 -4.06 -1.03
N VAL A 130 9.28 -3.83 -2.28
CA VAL A 130 8.80 -4.93 -3.13
C VAL A 130 9.88 -5.98 -3.37
N THR A 131 11.15 -5.58 -3.46
CA THR A 131 12.27 -6.52 -3.60
C THR A 131 12.43 -7.39 -2.35
N ILE A 132 12.35 -6.78 -1.16
CA ILE A 132 12.39 -7.52 0.11
C ILE A 132 11.21 -8.49 0.20
N VAL A 133 10.00 -8.05 -0.14
CA VAL A 133 8.79 -8.88 -0.08
C VAL A 133 8.82 -10.02 -1.09
N ALA A 134 9.24 -9.74 -2.33
CA ALA A 134 9.41 -10.75 -3.36
C ALA A 134 10.47 -11.78 -2.95
N GLY A 135 11.58 -11.33 -2.35
CA GLY A 135 12.62 -12.21 -1.82
C GLY A 135 12.11 -13.10 -0.68
N ALA A 136 11.37 -12.53 0.27
CA ALA A 136 10.76 -13.29 1.37
C ALA A 136 9.75 -14.32 0.85
N TYR A 137 8.87 -13.91 -0.06
CA TYR A 137 7.88 -14.79 -0.68
C TYR A 137 8.53 -15.92 -1.49
N ALA A 138 9.56 -15.61 -2.29
CA ALA A 138 10.34 -16.60 -3.02
C ALA A 138 11.03 -17.58 -2.07
N SER A 139 11.64 -17.08 -0.99
CA SER A 139 12.32 -17.91 0.01
C SER A 139 11.36 -18.89 0.68
N ILE A 140 10.18 -18.41 1.12
CA ILE A 140 9.14 -19.26 1.70
C ILE A 140 8.66 -20.31 0.68
N SER A 141 8.49 -19.91 -0.59
CA SER A 141 8.01 -20.80 -1.65
C SER A 141 9.02 -21.89 -2.03
N ILE A 142 10.32 -21.59 -1.97
CA ILE A 142 11.39 -22.51 -2.38
C ILE A 142 11.82 -23.41 -1.22
N PHE A 143 12.04 -22.82 -0.04
CA PHE A 143 12.73 -23.52 1.05
C PHE A 143 11.80 -24.16 2.09
N MET A 144 10.51 -23.82 2.12
CA MET A 144 9.57 -24.40 3.11
C MET A 144 8.68 -25.47 2.51
N THR A 145 8.55 -26.61 3.20
CA THR A 145 7.81 -27.80 2.73
C THR A 145 6.30 -27.71 3.00
N PRO A 146 5.39 -27.87 2.00
CA PRO A 146 5.69 -28.28 0.63
C PRO A 146 6.20 -27.10 -0.19
N GLY A 147 7.40 -27.28 -0.75
CA GLY A 147 8.06 -26.31 -1.59
C GLY A 147 7.62 -26.44 -3.05
N LEU A 148 8.28 -25.65 -3.90
CA LEU A 148 7.99 -25.56 -5.32
C LEU A 148 8.27 -26.89 -6.05
N VAL A 149 7.31 -27.38 -6.83
CA VAL A 149 7.47 -28.58 -7.67
C VAL A 149 7.62 -28.16 -9.13
N MET A 150 8.86 -28.24 -9.65
CA MET A 150 9.17 -27.81 -11.03
C MET A 150 8.34 -28.53 -12.10
N ALA A 151 8.05 -29.82 -11.89
CA ALA A 151 7.24 -30.61 -12.80
C ALA A 151 5.79 -30.08 -12.98
N ASN A 152 5.29 -29.28 -12.03
CA ASN A 152 3.95 -28.70 -12.07
C ASN A 152 3.91 -27.30 -12.72
N GLY A 153 5.05 -26.77 -13.20
CA GLY A 153 5.16 -25.41 -13.72
C GLY A 153 5.05 -24.33 -12.63
N ASP A 154 5.34 -24.68 -11.38
CA ASP A 154 5.25 -23.77 -10.25
C ASP A 154 6.32 -22.66 -10.29
N ASP A 155 7.41 -22.88 -11.01
CA ASP A 155 8.46 -21.89 -11.30
C ASP A 155 7.89 -20.73 -12.12
N ARG A 156 7.16 -21.04 -13.19
CA ARG A 156 6.50 -20.04 -14.02
C ARG A 156 5.46 -19.26 -13.21
N ARG A 157 4.73 -19.93 -12.32
CA ARG A 157 3.75 -19.29 -11.43
C ARG A 157 4.43 -18.37 -10.41
N LEU A 158 5.54 -18.79 -9.82
CA LEU A 158 6.32 -17.97 -8.88
C LEU A 158 6.83 -16.71 -9.57
N VAL A 159 7.46 -16.86 -10.74
CA VAL A 159 7.97 -15.75 -11.54
C VAL A 159 6.84 -14.79 -11.91
N ALA A 160 5.70 -15.31 -12.37
CA ALA A 160 4.55 -14.48 -12.70
C ALA A 160 4.03 -13.69 -11.50
N ARG A 161 3.91 -14.33 -10.32
CA ARG A 161 3.45 -13.66 -9.09
C ARG A 161 4.39 -12.52 -8.68
N ILE A 162 5.70 -12.76 -8.71
CA ILE A 162 6.72 -11.75 -8.42
C ILE A 162 6.66 -10.61 -9.44
N PHE A 163 6.56 -10.94 -10.72
CA PHE A 163 6.49 -9.94 -11.79
C PHE A 163 5.27 -9.02 -11.61
N VAL A 164 4.11 -9.57 -11.25
CA VAL A 164 2.90 -8.77 -10.95
C VAL A 164 3.09 -7.87 -9.72
N MET A 165 3.80 -8.32 -8.68
CA MET A 165 4.14 -7.47 -7.53
C MET A 165 4.93 -6.22 -7.97
N TYR A 166 5.93 -6.39 -8.83
CA TYR A 166 6.70 -5.27 -9.39
C TYR A 166 5.86 -4.37 -10.29
N ILE A 167 5.03 -4.94 -11.17
CA ILE A 167 4.13 -4.17 -12.03
C ILE A 167 3.23 -3.26 -11.18
N LEU A 168 2.61 -3.79 -10.12
CA LEU A 168 1.69 -3.01 -9.30
C LEU A 168 2.38 -1.87 -8.57
N VAL A 169 3.56 -2.11 -8.00
CA VAL A 169 4.33 -1.05 -7.35
C VAL A 169 4.79 -0.01 -8.37
N PHE A 170 5.20 -0.44 -9.56
CA PHE A 170 5.59 0.47 -10.63
C PHE A 170 4.40 1.33 -11.10
N LEU A 171 3.23 0.73 -11.33
CA LEU A 171 2.01 1.42 -11.72
C LEU A 171 1.56 2.42 -10.64
N ALA A 172 1.55 2.02 -9.37
CA ALA A 172 1.22 2.92 -8.27
C ALA A 172 2.15 4.15 -8.25
N ASN A 173 3.46 3.95 -8.41
CA ASN A 173 4.42 5.06 -8.50
C ASN A 173 4.21 5.96 -9.72
N LEU A 174 3.87 5.38 -10.89
CA LEU A 174 3.56 6.15 -12.09
C LEU A 174 2.31 7.02 -11.91
N ILE A 175 1.26 6.45 -11.32
CA ILE A 175 0.02 7.17 -11.04
C ILE A 175 0.29 8.34 -10.08
N ILE A 176 1.01 8.08 -8.97
CA ILE A 176 1.38 9.13 -8.01
C ILE A 176 2.19 10.25 -8.69
N ARG A 177 3.14 9.88 -9.57
CA ARG A 177 3.92 10.86 -10.31
C ARG A 177 3.06 11.70 -11.25
N ALA A 178 2.15 11.06 -12.00
CA ALA A 178 1.25 11.74 -12.92
C ALA A 178 0.24 12.65 -12.19
N GLU A 179 -0.21 12.26 -11.00
CA GLU A 179 -1.06 13.12 -10.17
C GLU A 179 -0.30 14.33 -9.65
N ARG A 180 0.95 14.15 -9.19
CA ARG A 180 1.79 15.26 -8.72
C ARG A 180 2.03 16.31 -9.80
N THR A 181 2.32 15.88 -11.03
CA THR A 181 2.51 16.83 -12.15
C THR A 181 1.23 17.60 -12.47
N LYS A 182 0.07 16.92 -12.52
CA LYS A 182 -1.22 17.58 -12.76
C LYS A 182 -1.59 18.57 -11.65
N ARG A 183 -1.28 18.25 -10.39
CA ARG A 183 -1.52 19.16 -9.26
C ARG A 183 -0.60 20.38 -9.32
N ALA A 184 0.67 20.20 -9.69
CA ALA A 184 1.58 21.32 -9.88
C ALA A 184 1.08 22.30 -10.95
N GLU A 185 0.65 21.78 -12.11
CA GLU A 185 0.07 22.59 -13.20
C GLU A 185 -1.20 23.35 -12.75
N ALA A 186 -2.08 22.71 -11.97
CA ALA A 186 -3.29 23.36 -11.47
C ALA A 186 -2.99 24.51 -10.48
N VAL A 187 -2.01 24.32 -9.59
CA VAL A 187 -1.58 25.36 -8.64
C VAL A 187 -0.94 26.54 -9.36
N GLU A 188 -0.14 26.29 -10.40
CA GLU A 188 0.44 27.35 -11.23
C GLU A 188 -0.64 28.16 -11.96
N ALA A 189 -1.66 27.49 -12.51
CA ALA A 189 -2.78 28.16 -13.17
C ALA A 189 -3.63 29.01 -12.20
N GLU A 190 -3.87 28.55 -10.97
CA GLU A 190 -4.56 29.33 -9.94
C GLU A 190 -3.74 30.55 -9.50
N ARG A 191 -2.43 30.40 -9.34
CA ARG A 191 -1.54 31.52 -9.00
C ARG A 191 -1.53 32.60 -10.08
N ALA A 192 -1.48 32.20 -11.36
CA ALA A 192 -1.52 33.13 -12.49
C ALA A 192 -2.82 33.95 -12.52
N ARG A 193 -3.97 33.30 -12.25
CA ARG A 193 -5.26 33.99 -12.13
C ARG A 193 -5.34 34.91 -10.92
N ALA A 194 -4.77 34.50 -9.79
CA ALA A 194 -4.73 35.32 -8.59
C ALA A 194 -3.86 36.58 -8.79
N SER A 195 -2.72 36.48 -9.49
CA SER A 195 -1.90 37.65 -9.82
C SER A 195 -2.61 38.59 -10.79
N GLU A 196 -3.28 38.08 -11.83
CA GLU A 196 -4.04 38.89 -12.78
C GLU A 196 -5.16 39.67 -12.09
N ASN A 197 -5.91 39.03 -11.19
CA ASN A 197 -6.95 39.70 -10.40
C ASN A 197 -6.39 40.79 -9.46
N LEU A 198 -5.21 40.59 -8.88
CA LEU A 198 -4.57 41.59 -8.02
C LEU A 198 -4.12 42.81 -8.83
N GLU A 199 -3.55 42.61 -10.02
CA GLU A 199 -3.15 43.69 -10.92
C GLU A 199 -4.35 44.56 -11.31
N LEU A 200 -5.49 43.94 -11.65
CA LEU A 200 -6.73 44.64 -11.98
C LEU A 200 -7.29 45.49 -10.82
N VAL A 201 -7.17 45.01 -9.57
CA VAL A 201 -7.61 45.74 -8.37
C VAL A 201 -6.67 46.90 -8.03
N THR A 202 -5.36 46.74 -8.26
CA THR A 202 -4.39 47.83 -8.01
C THR A 202 -4.39 48.91 -9.09
N ALA A 203 -4.92 48.62 -10.28
CA ALA A 203 -5.00 49.55 -11.40
C ALA A 203 -6.27 50.42 -11.41
N SER A 204 -7.28 50.09 -10.58
CA SER A 204 -8.52 50.86 -10.38
C SER A 204 -8.43 51.81 -9.20
#